data_AF-A0A2E0L305-F1
#
_entry.id   AF-A0A2E0L305-F1
#
_cell.length_a   1.000
_cell.length_b   1.000
_cell.length_c   1.000
_cell.angle_alpha   90.00
_cell.angle_beta   90.00
_cell.angle_gamma   90.00
#
_symmetry.space_group_name_H-M   'P 1'
#
loop_
_entity.id
_entity.type
_entity.pdbx_description
1 polymer ?
#
loop_
_entity_poly.entity_id
_entity_poly.type
_entity_poly.pdbx_seq_one_letter_code
_entity_poly.pdbx_strand_id
1 'polypeptide(L)'
;MNAKQLLFTEIFPIKVEALPHLYCYTLDLSQGDLSTIGGKLAYRLQAVFAGHWAWANRRLVTDTPQEESKITPIIQRLWSEQPDIFRGLRGIALEPDKRISAQGIAEFVVRGLLAEKYPQLRKELDRRRQDLGKAYVDRMHDARPWVIAGQPAISISISSRMVHKQDCREYALEMGEDELVGLLVADKSSTFKGEVQGIVGRLATERTTTSGTDPTRRDATTANQCPR
;
A
#
# COMPACT_ATOMS: atom_id res chain seq x y z
N MET A 1 2.55 -22.67 40.88
CA MET A 1 1.74 -21.71 40.10
C MET A 1 2.69 -20.97 39.19
N ASN A 2 2.67 -21.21 37.87
CA ASN A 2 3.51 -20.46 36.93
C ASN A 2 2.99 -19.02 36.84
N ALA A 3 3.86 -18.05 37.09
CA ALA A 3 3.55 -16.64 36.89
C ALA A 3 3.08 -16.45 35.44
N LYS A 4 1.85 -15.97 35.27
CA LYS A 4 1.27 -15.72 33.95
C LYS A 4 2.09 -14.60 33.29
N GLN A 5 2.97 -14.99 32.38
CA GLN A 5 3.81 -14.05 31.64
C GLN A 5 2.88 -13.17 30.78
N LEU A 6 2.86 -11.87 31.07
CA LEU A 6 2.14 -10.89 30.26
C LEU A 6 2.90 -10.71 28.95
N LEU A 7 2.41 -11.37 27.90
CA LEU A 7 2.91 -11.17 26.55
C LEU A 7 2.38 -9.83 26.02
N PHE A 8 3.29 -8.91 25.74
CA PHE A 8 2.97 -7.74 24.94
C PHE A 8 2.72 -8.21 23.50
N THR A 9 1.45 -8.22 23.08
CA THR A 9 1.05 -8.64 21.74
C THR A 9 0.39 -7.48 21.02
N GLU A 10 0.88 -7.16 19.83
CA GLU A 10 0.34 -6.12 18.95
C GLU A 10 -0.80 -6.67 18.08
N ILE A 11 -1.41 -7.78 18.46
CA ILE A 11 -2.42 -8.52 17.71
C ILE A 11 -3.79 -8.34 18.35
N PHE A 12 -4.75 -7.92 17.54
CA PHE A 12 -6.12 -7.62 17.94
C PHE A 12 -7.10 -8.48 17.14
N PRO A 13 -7.95 -9.28 17.80
CA PRO A 13 -8.99 -10.05 17.10
C PRO A 13 -10.03 -9.10 16.50
N ILE A 14 -10.56 -9.46 15.32
CA ILE A 14 -11.65 -8.72 14.68
C ILE A 14 -12.98 -9.23 15.24
N LYS A 15 -13.84 -8.31 15.68
CA LYS A 15 -15.23 -8.60 16.07
C LYS A 15 -16.08 -8.71 14.80
N VAL A 16 -16.16 -9.91 14.23
CA VAL A 16 -16.84 -10.16 12.95
C VAL A 16 -18.31 -9.77 12.98
N GLU A 17 -18.97 -9.95 14.12
CA GLU A 17 -20.35 -9.59 14.38
C GLU A 17 -20.63 -8.08 14.36
N ALA A 18 -19.60 -7.25 14.51
CA ALA A 18 -19.69 -5.79 14.43
C ALA A 18 -19.36 -5.24 13.04
N LEU A 19 -18.98 -6.11 12.09
CA LEU A 19 -18.69 -5.70 10.72
C LEU A 19 -19.99 -5.46 9.94
N PRO A 20 -19.97 -4.53 8.97
CA PRO A 20 -21.07 -4.45 8.01
C PRO A 20 -21.17 -5.75 7.22
N HIS A 21 -22.33 -5.98 6.59
CA HIS A 21 -22.49 -7.11 5.69
C HIS A 21 -21.56 -6.94 4.49
N LEU A 22 -20.80 -7.98 4.14
CA LEU A 22 -19.78 -7.91 3.11
C LEU A 22 -20.17 -8.72 1.88
N TYR A 23 -19.88 -8.17 0.72
CA TYR A 23 -20.15 -8.73 -0.60
C TYR A 23 -18.84 -8.93 -1.36
N CYS A 24 -18.77 -9.98 -2.15
CA CYS A 24 -17.60 -10.32 -2.96
C CYS A 24 -17.90 -10.24 -4.45
N TYR A 25 -16.93 -9.76 -5.21
CA TYR A 25 -16.89 -9.91 -6.66
C TYR A 25 -15.67 -10.71 -7.08
N THR A 26 -15.88 -11.54 -8.11
CA THR A 26 -14.82 -12.19 -8.87
C THR A 26 -14.49 -11.37 -10.11
N LEU A 27 -13.21 -11.36 -10.49
CA LEU A 27 -12.74 -10.69 -11.71
C LEU A 27 -12.48 -11.75 -12.79
N ASP A 28 -13.02 -11.53 -13.99
CA ASP A 28 -12.65 -12.31 -15.17
C ASP A 28 -11.48 -11.64 -15.88
N LEU A 29 -10.33 -12.32 -15.91
CA LEU A 29 -9.11 -11.83 -16.55
C LEU A 29 -8.68 -12.74 -17.70
N SER A 30 -8.35 -12.12 -18.83
CA SER A 30 -7.65 -12.76 -19.95
C SER A 30 -6.14 -12.82 -19.75
N GLN A 31 -5.57 -11.77 -19.15
CA GLN A 31 -4.14 -11.57 -18.97
C GLN A 31 -3.88 -10.53 -17.87
N GLY A 32 -2.62 -10.42 -17.44
CA GLY A 32 -2.19 -9.47 -16.41
C GLY A 32 -2.19 -10.05 -15.00
N ASP A 33 -1.62 -9.29 -14.07
CA ASP A 33 -1.54 -9.69 -12.66
C ASP A 33 -2.86 -9.38 -11.93
N LEU A 34 -3.53 -10.43 -11.47
CA LEU A 34 -4.82 -10.34 -10.78
C LEU A 34 -4.75 -9.43 -9.55
N SER A 35 -3.64 -9.46 -8.80
CA SER A 35 -3.50 -8.66 -7.58
C SER A 35 -3.36 -7.17 -7.89
N THR A 36 -2.57 -6.82 -8.91
CA THR A 36 -2.36 -5.46 -9.38
C THR A 36 -3.65 -4.88 -9.95
N ILE A 37 -4.34 -5.63 -10.81
CA ILE A 37 -5.61 -5.20 -11.40
C ILE A 37 -6.67 -5.04 -10.31
N GLY A 38 -6.83 -6.04 -9.45
CA GLY A 38 -7.82 -6.02 -8.39
C GLY A 38 -7.60 -4.90 -7.37
N GLY A 39 -6.35 -4.68 -6.95
CA GLY A 39 -5.98 -3.57 -6.05
C GLY A 39 -6.27 -2.20 -6.66
N LYS A 40 -5.87 -1.97 -7.91
CA LYS A 40 -6.14 -0.70 -8.61
C LYS A 40 -7.62 -0.51 -8.88
N LEU A 41 -8.35 -1.56 -9.24
CA LEU A 41 -9.80 -1.49 -9.44
C LEU A 41 -10.52 -1.12 -8.14
N ALA A 42 -10.17 -1.74 -7.01
CA ALA A 42 -10.73 -1.41 -5.70
C ALA A 42 -10.57 0.09 -5.38
N TYR A 43 -9.36 0.64 -5.59
CA TYR A 43 -9.08 2.06 -5.40
C TYR A 43 -9.95 2.96 -6.30
N ARG A 44 -10.15 2.58 -7.57
CA ARG A 44 -10.99 3.35 -8.50
C ARG A 44 -12.47 3.29 -8.12
N LEU A 45 -12.95 2.15 -7.68
CA LEU A 45 -14.35 1.98 -7.26
C LEU A 45 -14.62 2.73 -5.95
N GLN A 46 -13.68 2.73 -5.01
CA GLN A 46 -13.78 3.55 -3.78
C GLN A 46 -13.88 5.05 -4.08
N ALA A 47 -13.23 5.54 -5.15
CA ALA A 47 -13.30 6.94 -5.52
C ALA A 47 -14.63 7.35 -6.18
N VAL A 48 -15.40 6.37 -6.69
CA VAL A 48 -16.63 6.62 -7.45
C VAL A 48 -17.88 6.25 -6.66
N PHE A 49 -17.82 5.16 -5.91
CA PHE A 49 -18.92 4.65 -5.12
C PHE A 49 -18.70 4.92 -3.64
N ALA A 50 -19.81 5.04 -2.90
CA ALA A 50 -19.77 5.07 -1.44
C ALA A 50 -19.28 3.74 -0.86
N GLY A 51 -19.08 3.74 0.45
CA GLY A 51 -18.64 2.58 1.22
C GLY A 51 -17.18 2.25 1.02
N HIS A 52 -16.81 1.04 1.42
CA HIS A 52 -15.45 0.56 1.43
C HIS A 52 -15.26 -0.45 0.30
N TRP A 53 -14.15 -0.32 -0.41
CA TRP A 53 -13.77 -1.24 -1.47
C TRP A 53 -12.34 -1.68 -1.25
N ALA A 54 -12.14 -2.98 -1.09
CA ALA A 54 -10.81 -3.53 -0.88
C ALA A 54 -10.58 -4.75 -1.76
N TRP A 55 -9.36 -4.89 -2.26
CA TRP A 55 -8.89 -6.15 -2.81
C TRP A 55 -8.43 -7.05 -1.66
N ALA A 56 -9.15 -8.13 -1.42
CA ALA A 56 -8.96 -9.05 -0.30
C ALA A 56 -9.14 -10.51 -0.73
N ASN A 57 -8.15 -11.34 -0.43
CA ASN A 57 -8.07 -12.76 -0.74
C ASN A 57 -8.49 -13.09 -2.18
N ARG A 58 -7.85 -12.39 -3.13
CA ARG A 58 -8.07 -12.50 -4.58
C ARG A 58 -9.50 -12.17 -5.03
N ARG A 59 -10.23 -11.40 -4.23
CA ARG A 59 -11.57 -10.91 -4.54
C ARG A 59 -11.66 -9.43 -4.28
N LEU A 60 -12.60 -8.79 -4.96
CA LEU A 60 -13.00 -7.43 -4.62
C LEU A 60 -14.11 -7.52 -3.58
N VAL A 61 -13.90 -6.89 -2.42
CA VAL A 61 -14.82 -6.95 -1.28
C VAL A 61 -15.35 -5.56 -0.98
N THR A 62 -16.65 -5.45 -0.72
CA THR A 62 -17.32 -4.20 -0.35
C THR A 62 -18.45 -4.42 0.65
N ASP A 63 -18.80 -3.39 1.41
CA ASP A 63 -20.00 -3.33 2.25
C ASP A 63 -21.20 -2.66 1.57
N THR A 64 -21.01 -2.11 0.37
CA THR A 64 -22.04 -1.41 -0.41
C THR A 64 -22.06 -1.90 -1.86
N PRO A 65 -22.67 -3.06 -2.13
CA PRO A 65 -22.59 -3.70 -3.44
C PRO A 65 -23.28 -2.83 -4.49
N GLN A 66 -22.74 -2.88 -5.71
CA GLN A 66 -23.31 -2.24 -6.89
C GLN A 66 -23.72 -3.30 -7.91
N GLU A 67 -24.74 -2.98 -8.70
CA GLU A 67 -25.09 -3.78 -9.86
C GLU A 67 -23.94 -3.75 -10.89
N GLU A 68 -23.73 -4.87 -11.57
CA GLU A 68 -22.70 -4.99 -12.61
C GLU A 68 -22.88 -3.94 -13.71
N SER A 69 -24.13 -3.59 -14.04
CA SER A 69 -24.50 -2.52 -14.98
C SER A 69 -23.90 -1.16 -14.64
N LYS A 70 -23.66 -0.87 -13.35
CA LYS A 70 -23.04 0.38 -12.87
C LYS A 70 -21.51 0.31 -12.89
N ILE A 71 -20.93 -0.88 -12.70
CA ILE A 71 -19.48 -1.07 -12.64
C ILE A 71 -18.89 -1.15 -14.06
N THR A 72 -19.60 -1.77 -15.01
CA THR A 72 -19.14 -1.99 -16.38
C THR A 72 -18.68 -0.71 -17.09
N PRO A 73 -19.41 0.43 -17.04
CA PRO A 73 -18.94 1.67 -17.66
C PRO A 73 -17.61 2.18 -17.08
N ILE A 74 -17.35 1.95 -15.79
CA ILE A 74 -16.08 2.32 -15.14
C ILE A 74 -14.95 1.45 -15.69
N ILE A 75 -15.17 0.14 -15.81
CA ILE A 75 -14.19 -0.79 -16.39
C ILE A 75 -13.87 -0.40 -17.84
N GLN A 76 -14.89 -0.13 -18.66
CA GLN A 76 -14.71 0.32 -20.04
C GLN A 76 -13.91 1.60 -20.15
N ARG A 77 -14.16 2.57 -19.25
CA ARG A 77 -13.36 3.80 -19.16
C ARG A 77 -11.91 3.50 -18.79
N LEU A 78 -11.67 2.59 -17.83
CA LEU A 78 -10.32 2.21 -17.42
C LEU A 78 -9.52 1.51 -18.52
N TRP A 79 -10.17 0.78 -19.44
CA TRP A 79 -9.51 0.23 -20.63
C TRP A 79 -8.94 1.32 -21.53
N SER A 80 -9.63 2.46 -21.66
CA SER A 80 -9.18 3.59 -22.47
C SER A 80 -8.12 4.44 -21.77
N GLU A 81 -8.27 4.66 -20.46
CA GLU A 81 -7.35 5.51 -19.69
C GLU A 81 -6.02 4.83 -19.35
N GLN A 82 -6.06 3.52 -19.05
CA GLN A 82 -4.91 2.74 -18.58
C GLN A 82 -4.91 1.33 -19.22
N PRO A 83 -4.81 1.24 -20.55
CA PRO A 83 -4.89 -0.02 -21.28
C PRO A 83 -3.84 -1.04 -20.81
N ASP A 84 -2.61 -0.60 -20.51
CA ASP A 84 -1.52 -1.50 -20.11
C ASP A 84 -1.81 -2.25 -18.81
N ILE A 85 -2.68 -1.69 -17.96
CA ILE A 85 -3.09 -2.29 -16.70
C ILE A 85 -4.38 -3.09 -16.88
N PHE A 86 -5.41 -2.49 -17.50
CA PHE A 86 -6.77 -3.02 -17.44
C PHE A 86 -7.23 -3.77 -18.69
N ARG A 87 -6.49 -3.76 -19.80
CA ARG A 87 -6.89 -4.46 -21.05
C ARG A 87 -7.16 -5.95 -20.83
N GLY A 88 -6.53 -6.54 -19.81
CA GLY A 88 -6.75 -7.92 -19.43
C GLY A 88 -8.08 -8.22 -18.72
N LEU A 89 -8.69 -7.22 -18.08
CA LEU A 89 -9.94 -7.36 -17.32
C LEU A 89 -11.12 -7.43 -18.27
N ARG A 90 -11.80 -8.57 -18.38
CA ARG A 90 -12.97 -8.77 -19.24
C ARG A 90 -14.28 -8.40 -18.56
N GLY A 91 -14.38 -8.65 -17.27
CA GLY A 91 -15.61 -8.44 -16.52
C GLY A 91 -15.47 -8.64 -15.03
N ILE A 92 -16.57 -8.42 -14.33
CA ILE A 92 -16.69 -8.54 -12.88
C ILE A 92 -18.07 -9.12 -12.56
N ALA A 93 -18.13 -10.09 -11.66
CA ALA A 93 -19.40 -10.72 -11.29
C ALA A 93 -19.55 -10.78 -9.77
N LEU A 94 -20.74 -10.46 -9.27
CA LEU A 94 -21.09 -10.57 -7.86
C LEU A 94 -21.22 -12.06 -7.48
N GLU A 95 -20.63 -12.46 -6.36
CA GLU A 95 -20.77 -13.81 -5.78
C GLU A 95 -21.63 -13.75 -4.50
N PRO A 96 -22.98 -13.73 -4.60
CA PRO A 96 -23.86 -13.46 -3.45
C PRO A 96 -23.77 -14.50 -2.33
N ASP A 97 -23.55 -15.77 -2.69
CA ASP A 97 -23.50 -16.87 -1.72
C ASP A 97 -22.09 -17.14 -1.19
N LYS A 98 -21.09 -16.38 -1.64
CA LYS A 98 -19.71 -16.65 -1.30
C LYS A 98 -19.37 -16.09 0.07
N ARG A 99 -19.13 -17.00 1.02
CA ARG A 99 -18.56 -16.63 2.32
C ARG A 99 -17.14 -16.10 2.17
N ILE A 100 -16.88 -14.95 2.79
CA ILE A 100 -15.55 -14.38 2.88
C ILE A 100 -14.74 -15.17 3.91
N SER A 101 -13.56 -15.63 3.51
CA SER A 101 -12.61 -16.28 4.42
C SER A 101 -12.15 -15.33 5.54
N ALA A 102 -11.69 -15.87 6.67
CA ALA A 102 -11.07 -15.07 7.74
C ALA A 102 -9.94 -14.15 7.23
N GLN A 103 -9.07 -14.64 6.34
CA GLN A 103 -8.02 -13.81 5.74
C GLN A 103 -8.59 -12.62 4.94
N GLY A 104 -9.61 -12.89 4.12
CA GLY A 104 -10.31 -11.85 3.34
C GLY A 104 -11.00 -10.80 4.24
N ILE A 105 -11.57 -11.24 5.36
CA ILE A 105 -12.13 -10.32 6.37
C ILE A 105 -11.02 -9.45 6.96
N ALA A 106 -9.91 -10.04 7.39
CA ALA A 106 -8.79 -9.30 7.96
C ALA A 106 -8.20 -8.29 6.97
N GLU A 107 -8.02 -8.69 5.71
CA GLU A 107 -7.56 -7.81 4.64
C GLU A 107 -8.53 -6.67 4.35
N PHE A 108 -9.84 -6.94 4.31
CA PHE A 108 -10.87 -5.92 4.14
C PHE A 108 -10.87 -4.93 5.31
N VAL A 109 -10.72 -5.40 6.56
CA VAL A 109 -10.64 -4.51 7.72
C VAL A 109 -9.43 -3.59 7.62
N VAL A 110 -8.25 -4.12 7.28
CA VAL A 110 -7.01 -3.30 7.19
C VAL A 110 -7.06 -2.31 6.03
N ARG A 111 -7.53 -2.73 4.85
CA ARG A 111 -7.47 -1.94 3.61
C ARG A 111 -8.71 -1.06 3.39
N GLY A 112 -9.85 -1.45 3.96
CA GLY A 112 -11.11 -0.72 3.90
C GLY A 112 -11.32 0.09 5.19
N LEU A 113 -11.87 -0.55 6.23
CA LEU A 113 -12.37 0.13 7.43
C LEU A 113 -11.27 0.90 8.20
N LEU A 114 -10.12 0.27 8.42
CA LEU A 114 -9.02 0.87 9.17
C LEU A 114 -8.31 1.95 8.37
N ALA A 115 -8.27 1.82 7.03
CA ALA A 115 -7.61 2.79 6.17
C ALA A 115 -8.21 4.19 6.29
N GLU A 116 -9.53 4.30 6.50
CA GLU A 116 -10.19 5.59 6.77
C GLU A 116 -9.71 6.27 8.06
N LYS A 117 -9.18 5.48 9.01
CA LYS A 117 -8.67 5.98 10.29
C LYS A 117 -7.19 6.34 10.24
N TYR A 118 -6.46 5.97 9.19
CA TYR A 118 -5.03 6.28 9.07
C TYR A 118 -4.71 7.78 9.16
N PRO A 119 -5.47 8.72 8.57
CA PRO A 119 -5.20 10.15 8.75
C PRO A 119 -5.31 10.59 10.22
N GLN A 120 -6.29 10.05 10.96
CA GLN A 120 -6.47 10.34 12.38
C GLN A 120 -5.34 9.74 13.21
N LEU A 121 -4.99 8.47 12.97
CA LEU A 121 -3.87 7.80 13.61
C LEU A 121 -2.56 8.54 13.34
N ARG A 122 -2.32 8.97 12.09
CA ARG A 122 -1.16 9.77 11.71
C ARG A 122 -1.10 11.06 12.50
N LYS A 123 -2.21 11.79 12.59
CA LYS A 123 -2.31 13.04 13.38
C LYS A 123 -1.97 12.81 14.86
N GLU A 124 -2.43 11.71 15.47
CA GLU A 124 -2.10 11.38 16.86
C GLU A 124 -0.62 10.99 17.03
N LEU A 125 -0.03 10.28 16.06
CA LEU A 125 1.38 9.93 16.07
C LEU A 125 2.27 11.15 15.89
N ASP A 126 1.88 12.09 15.01
CA ASP A 126 2.62 13.34 14.77
C ASP A 126 2.66 14.24 16.02
N ARG A 127 1.63 14.21 16.87
CA ARG A 127 1.64 14.89 18.19
C ARG A 127 2.70 14.34 19.15
N ARG A 128 3.15 13.11 18.92
CA ARG A 128 4.19 12.44 19.73
C ARG A 128 5.57 12.54 19.10
N ARG A 129 5.72 13.39 18.07
CA ARG A 129 7.02 13.73 17.48
C ARG A 129 7.90 14.41 18.53
N GLN A 130 9.15 13.99 18.59
CA GLN A 130 10.15 14.58 19.49
C GLN A 130 11.18 15.36 18.67
N ASP A 131 11.43 16.61 19.06
CA ASP A 131 12.48 17.44 18.47
C ASP A 131 13.82 17.14 19.15
N LEU A 132 14.87 16.89 18.35
CA LEU A 132 16.24 16.60 18.80
C LEU A 132 17.24 17.63 18.24
N GLY A 133 16.81 18.85 17.95
CA GLY A 133 17.65 19.91 17.40
C GLY A 133 17.74 19.84 15.88
N LYS A 134 18.78 19.20 15.33
CA LYS A 134 18.94 19.05 13.86
C LYS A 134 18.09 17.91 13.26
N ALA A 135 17.51 17.08 14.11
CA ALA A 135 16.66 15.97 13.72
C ALA A 135 15.36 15.93 14.55
N TYR A 136 14.43 15.08 14.15
CA TYR A 136 13.25 14.75 14.95
C TYR A 136 12.94 13.25 14.87
N VAL A 137 12.23 12.74 15.88
CA VAL A 137 11.71 11.35 15.89
C VAL A 137 10.34 11.34 15.25
N ASP A 138 10.22 10.70 14.10
CA ASP A 138 8.95 10.44 13.40
C ASP A 138 8.40 9.07 13.81
N ARG A 139 7.12 9.01 14.16
CA ARG A 139 6.44 7.75 14.47
C ARG A 139 5.59 7.29 13.29
N MET A 140 5.69 6.02 12.99
CA MET A 140 4.97 5.37 11.88
C MET A 140 4.15 4.21 12.41
N HIS A 141 3.06 3.89 11.74
CA HIS A 141 2.31 2.67 11.99
C HIS A 141 2.36 1.75 10.78
N ASP A 142 2.27 0.45 11.03
CA ASP A 142 2.02 -0.57 10.02
C ASP A 142 0.88 -1.47 10.52
N ALA A 143 -0.08 -1.78 9.66
CA ALA A 143 -1.20 -2.64 9.99
C ALA A 143 -1.21 -3.85 9.06
N ARG A 144 -1.26 -5.05 9.64
CA ARG A 144 -1.22 -6.30 8.86
C ARG A 144 -2.39 -7.22 9.20
N PRO A 145 -2.97 -7.88 8.19
CA PRO A 145 -4.00 -8.87 8.40
C PRO A 145 -3.40 -10.21 8.85
N TRP A 146 -4.08 -10.91 9.75
CA TRP A 146 -3.70 -12.22 10.25
C TRP A 146 -4.91 -13.15 10.38
N VAL A 147 -4.63 -14.46 10.36
CA VAL A 147 -5.58 -15.49 10.78
C VAL A 147 -4.95 -16.28 11.93
N ILE A 148 -5.62 -16.28 13.08
CA ILE A 148 -5.14 -16.92 14.30
C ILE A 148 -6.21 -17.89 14.77
N ALA A 149 -5.86 -19.17 14.86
CA ALA A 149 -6.80 -20.25 15.18
C ALA A 149 -8.06 -20.22 14.29
N GLY A 150 -7.90 -19.90 13.01
CA GLY A 150 -9.00 -19.79 12.04
C GLY A 150 -9.84 -18.50 12.14
N GLN A 151 -9.55 -17.62 13.09
CA GLN A 151 -10.26 -16.34 13.29
C GLN A 151 -9.49 -15.17 12.69
N PRO A 152 -10.19 -14.15 12.14
CA PRO A 152 -9.56 -12.95 11.61
C PRO A 152 -8.99 -12.07 12.73
N ALA A 153 -7.77 -11.59 12.54
CA ALA A 153 -7.10 -10.66 13.43
C ALA A 153 -6.31 -9.61 12.63
N ILE A 154 -5.94 -8.52 13.28
CA ILE A 154 -5.01 -7.53 12.73
C ILE A 154 -3.85 -7.34 13.70
N SER A 155 -2.66 -7.06 13.18
CA SER A 155 -1.58 -6.51 13.99
C SER A 155 -1.42 -5.03 13.68
N ILE A 156 -1.21 -4.21 14.69
CA ILE A 156 -0.88 -2.79 14.53
C ILE A 156 0.42 -2.52 15.25
N SER A 157 1.47 -2.28 14.48
CA SER A 157 2.81 -2.01 15.00
C SER A 157 3.13 -0.52 14.88
N ILE A 158 3.78 0.03 15.91
CA ILE A 158 4.26 1.42 15.89
C ILE A 158 5.79 1.39 15.91
N SER A 159 6.41 1.98 14.90
CA SER A 159 7.86 2.15 14.82
C SER A 159 8.25 3.61 14.92
N SER A 160 9.51 3.87 15.23
CA SER A 160 10.08 5.21 15.28
C SER A 160 11.30 5.28 14.39
N ARG A 161 11.47 6.39 13.70
CA ARG A 161 12.67 6.69 12.90
C ARG A 161 13.16 8.08 13.21
N MET A 162 14.46 8.28 13.13
CA MET A 162 15.06 9.61 13.20
C MET A 162 15.09 10.22 11.80
N VAL A 163 14.66 11.47 11.66
CA VAL A 163 14.61 12.19 10.39
C VAL A 163 15.37 13.51 10.56
N HIS A 164 16.31 13.77 9.66
CA HIS A 164 17.01 15.05 9.64
C HIS A 164 16.06 16.17 9.22
N LYS A 165 16.19 17.36 9.81
CA LYS A 165 15.31 18.50 9.49
C LYS A 165 15.62 19.15 8.15
N GLN A 166 16.90 19.09 7.74
CA GLN A 166 17.31 19.59 6.44
C GLN A 166 16.71 18.74 5.32
N ASP A 167 16.28 19.39 4.25
CA ASP A 167 15.98 18.69 3.01
C ASP A 167 17.20 18.50 2.13
N CYS A 168 17.05 17.72 1.06
CA CYS A 168 18.16 17.42 0.16
C CYS A 168 18.81 18.67 -0.42
N ARG A 169 18.04 19.75 -0.64
CA ARG A 169 18.57 21.00 -1.18
C ARG A 169 19.43 21.69 -0.13
N GLU A 170 18.93 21.85 1.09
CA GLU A 170 19.68 22.45 2.19
C GLU A 170 20.95 21.64 2.51
N TYR A 171 20.84 20.31 2.52
CA TYR A 171 21.98 19.42 2.75
C TYR A 171 23.04 19.54 1.65
N ALA A 172 22.63 19.53 0.38
CA ALA A 172 23.57 19.68 -0.75
C ALA A 172 24.27 21.05 -0.77
N LEU A 173 23.61 22.11 -0.31
CA LEU A 173 24.24 23.43 -0.19
C LEU A 173 25.34 23.47 0.89
N GLU A 174 25.21 22.66 1.95
CA GLU A 174 26.17 22.61 3.06
C GLU A 174 27.31 21.61 2.79
N MET A 175 26.98 20.42 2.28
CA MET A 175 27.93 19.31 2.15
C MET A 175 28.42 19.07 0.71
N GLY A 176 27.68 19.57 -0.30
CA GLY A 176 27.90 19.26 -1.71
C GLY A 176 26.83 18.30 -2.27
N GLU A 177 26.58 18.39 -3.58
CA GLU A 177 25.56 17.58 -4.25
C GLU A 177 25.91 16.08 -4.24
N ASP A 178 27.18 15.73 -4.45
CA ASP A 178 27.64 14.33 -4.51
C ASP A 178 27.41 13.57 -3.18
N GLU A 179 27.41 14.29 -2.06
CA GLU A 179 27.15 13.74 -0.71
C GLU A 179 25.69 13.33 -0.49
N LEU A 180 24.78 13.64 -1.42
CA LEU A 180 23.42 13.12 -1.37
C LEU A 180 23.35 11.65 -1.80
N VAL A 181 24.27 11.18 -2.65
CA VAL A 181 24.23 9.83 -3.21
C VAL A 181 24.41 8.81 -2.08
N GLY A 182 23.56 7.79 -2.05
CA GLY A 182 23.51 6.79 -0.98
C GLY A 182 22.68 7.18 0.24
N LEU A 183 22.20 8.43 0.34
CA LEU A 183 21.31 8.82 1.43
C LEU A 183 19.90 8.26 1.22
N LEU A 184 19.33 7.70 2.30
CA LEU A 184 17.93 7.35 2.35
C LEU A 184 17.08 8.62 2.54
N VAL A 185 16.31 8.97 1.52
CA VAL A 185 15.45 10.15 1.50
C VAL A 185 13.98 9.72 1.53
N ALA A 186 13.13 10.61 2.02
CA ALA A 186 11.68 10.44 1.99
C ALA A 186 11.05 11.65 1.30
N ASP A 187 10.04 11.40 0.48
CA ASP A 187 9.22 12.46 -0.07
C ASP A 187 8.43 13.14 1.06
N LYS A 188 8.44 14.48 1.09
CA LYS A 188 7.70 15.27 2.08
C LYS A 188 6.18 15.16 1.89
N SER A 189 5.74 14.82 0.67
CA SER A 189 4.32 14.81 0.27
C SER A 189 3.69 13.41 0.23
N SER A 190 4.48 12.35 0.41
CA SER A 190 3.99 10.97 0.33
C SER A 190 4.70 10.05 1.32
N THR A 191 4.35 8.76 1.29
CA THR A 191 5.04 7.73 2.07
C THR A 191 6.25 7.14 1.34
N PHE A 192 6.55 7.62 0.13
CA PHE A 192 7.67 7.10 -0.66
C PHE A 192 9.00 7.42 -0.01
N LYS A 193 9.86 6.40 0.02
CA LYS A 193 11.23 6.49 0.47
C LYS A 193 12.10 5.78 -0.54
N GLY A 194 13.32 6.25 -0.67
CA GLY A 194 14.27 5.67 -1.58
C GLY A 194 15.67 6.15 -1.25
N GLU A 195 16.63 5.50 -1.86
CA GLU A 195 18.02 5.92 -1.80
C GLU A 195 18.32 6.79 -3.03
N VAL A 196 19.06 7.87 -2.83
CA VAL A 196 19.53 8.69 -3.96
C VAL A 196 20.60 7.91 -4.70
N GLN A 197 20.29 7.45 -5.92
CA GLN A 197 21.24 6.70 -6.74
C GLN A 197 22.17 7.60 -7.59
N GLY A 198 21.79 8.85 -7.79
CA GLY A 198 22.56 9.80 -8.60
C GLY A 198 21.81 11.11 -8.83
N ILE A 199 22.55 12.12 -9.28
CA ILE A 199 22.02 13.46 -9.60
C ILE A 199 22.25 13.71 -11.08
N VAL A 200 21.16 13.85 -11.83
CA VAL A 200 21.17 13.99 -13.30
C VAL A 200 21.13 15.44 -13.78
N GLY A 201 20.97 16.41 -12.88
CA GLY A 201 20.91 17.84 -13.20
C GLY A 201 19.53 18.46 -13.03
N ARG A 202 19.30 19.63 -13.67
CA ARG A 202 18.05 20.37 -13.51
C ARG A 202 16.91 19.70 -14.27
N LEU A 203 15.77 19.50 -13.60
CA LEU A 203 14.57 18.90 -14.22
C LEU A 203 14.09 19.65 -15.48
N ALA A 204 14.31 20.97 -15.56
CA ALA A 204 13.95 21.77 -16.73
C ALA A 204 14.73 21.40 -18.00
N THR A 205 15.97 20.93 -17.87
CA THR A 205 16.81 20.48 -19.00
C THR A 205 16.63 18.99 -19.30
N GLU A 206 16.33 18.17 -18.29
CA GLU A 206 16.25 16.70 -18.43
C GLU A 206 14.84 16.16 -18.72
N ARG A 207 13.81 17.01 -18.80
CA ARG A 207 12.43 16.59 -19.10
C ARG A 207 12.28 15.86 -20.44
N THR A 208 13.15 16.14 -21.40
CA THR A 208 13.19 15.44 -22.69
C THR A 208 13.76 14.03 -22.60
N THR A 209 14.55 13.72 -21.57
CA THR A 209 15.31 12.47 -21.42
C THR A 209 14.66 11.47 -20.45
N THR A 210 13.82 11.93 -19.51
CA THR A 210 13.23 11.08 -18.46
C THR A 210 11.87 10.43 -18.80
N SER A 211 11.43 10.50 -20.05
CA SER A 211 10.23 9.80 -20.54
C SER A 211 10.52 8.31 -20.79
N GLY A 212 10.75 7.52 -19.75
CA GLY A 212 10.91 6.07 -19.88
C GLY A 212 11.80 5.44 -18.83
N THR A 213 11.29 5.24 -17.62
CA THR A 213 11.83 4.24 -16.72
C THR A 213 10.75 3.20 -16.43
N ASP A 214 10.83 2.13 -17.22
CA ASP A 214 10.11 0.88 -17.03
C ASP A 214 10.66 0.15 -15.78
N PRO A 215 9.86 -0.18 -14.76
CA PRO A 215 10.33 -0.75 -13.50
C PRO A 215 10.74 -2.23 -13.58
N THR A 216 10.93 -2.80 -14.78
CA THR A 216 11.13 -4.25 -14.98
C THR A 216 12.57 -4.71 -15.19
N ARG A 217 13.60 -3.84 -15.11
CA ARG A 217 14.99 -4.31 -15.11
C ARG A 217 15.41 -4.81 -13.72
N ARG A 218 14.94 -6.00 -13.36
CA ARG A 218 15.58 -6.84 -12.35
C ARG A 218 16.69 -7.62 -13.03
N ASP A 219 17.89 -7.50 -12.49
CA ASP A 219 19.04 -8.31 -12.86
C ASP A 219 18.70 -9.81 -12.75
N ALA A 220 18.88 -10.49 -13.87
CA ALA A 220 19.09 -11.92 -13.91
C ALA A 220 20.29 -12.14 -14.84
N THR A 221 21.46 -12.47 -14.29
CA THR A 221 22.19 -13.70 -14.64
C THR A 221 23.33 -13.92 -13.65
N THR A 222 23.37 -15.16 -13.19
CA THR A 222 24.15 -15.82 -12.16
C THR A 222 25.56 -16.21 -12.62
N ALA A 223 26.45 -16.32 -11.63
CA ALA A 223 27.42 -17.40 -11.39
C ALA A 223 28.68 -17.60 -12.26
N ASN A 224 29.77 -17.80 -11.49
CA ASN A 224 30.92 -18.69 -11.70
C ASN A 224 32.01 -18.28 -12.70
N GLN A 225 33.20 -17.97 -12.16
CA GLN A 225 34.39 -18.81 -12.30
C GLN A 225 35.55 -18.31 -11.39
N CYS A 226 35.95 -19.15 -10.44
CA CYS A 226 37.31 -19.14 -9.89
C CYS A 226 38.15 -20.12 -10.72
N PRO A 227 39.40 -19.78 -11.10
CA PRO A 227 40.39 -20.79 -11.41
C PRO A 227 41.27 -21.09 -10.19
N ARG A 228 41.70 -22.36 -10.14
CA ARG A 228 42.72 -22.89 -9.22
C ARG A 228 44.09 -22.27 -9.48
#